data_AF-A0A7X3JZZ9-F1
#
_entry.id   AF-A0A7X3JZZ9-F1
#
_cell.length_a   1.000
_cell.length_b   1.000
_cell.length_c   1.000
_cell.angle_alpha   90.00
_cell.angle_beta   90.00
_cell.angle_gamma   90.00
#
_symmetry.space_group_name_H-M   'P 1'
#
loop_
_entity.id
_entity.type
_entity.pdbx_description
1 polymer ?
#
loop_
_entity_poly.entity_id
_entity_poly.type
_entity_poly.pdbx_seq_one_letter_code
_entity_poly.pdbx_strand_id
1 'polypeptide(L)'
;MKKIGYVALASALVFGFSSAVWSPAASAAETVTTIQPINLAVGGTVTASGENGVAEGKNKAFDQYVFSKWLTFDTPAWLQYEFTTAKIVNSYSITTAEDAPDRDPKNWVLKGSINGIDWDVLDTQQNQFAGATRHLKKTYSFTNTTAYKFIKFENITNQLGNNQLLQLSEIGLYGPDVQTFKTIKPTVTASGENAPTDVKANLVDGTSTTKWLTYSNTAWLQFDFGEQVTIDGYALTSAKSNNNTADADPKNWVLQGSNNGTSWTNLDTQSNQNFSLRHQRKHYLLNANTTAYQYYRLNNIQNHSGYTTQLSEVEFSRTNDMWHTENPIIEIQNLAGYAPFNQALPDAQRDILAILRKVNEILYKSPEDMPVRVKKIVVQIEDVPGAAWISGDNEVKTLGISSQHLAYFAANTSSLRDEIIGMLYHELGHAYQYSNFDVEAVADSLRFAAGYHNRYGISPGGAWYNTGTANFIRWIEDTKYRGFIRALNATSSPYGLDANQFQAWKESRFLSITGIDVNTLWNQYQQSLTSN
;
A
#
# COMPACT_ATOMS: atom_id res chain seq x y z
N MET A 1 -20.12 0.03 -75.28
CA MET A 1 -20.25 0.14 -73.80
C MET A 1 -20.06 -1.25 -73.22
N LYS A 2 -18.86 -1.54 -72.68
CA LYS A 2 -18.48 -2.87 -72.17
C LYS A 2 -18.90 -3.00 -70.70
N LYS A 3 -19.64 -4.06 -70.38
CA LYS A 3 -19.88 -4.54 -69.02
C LYS A 3 -18.60 -5.23 -68.52
N ILE A 4 -18.12 -4.85 -67.34
CA ILE A 4 -17.07 -5.57 -66.61
C ILE A 4 -17.59 -5.78 -65.19
N GLY A 5 -17.72 -7.06 -64.80
CA GLY A 5 -18.07 -7.47 -63.46
C GLY A 5 -16.89 -7.30 -62.51
N TYR A 6 -17.17 -6.90 -61.27
CA TYR A 6 -16.20 -6.92 -60.19
C TYR A 6 -16.39 -8.20 -59.38
N VAL A 7 -15.36 -9.05 -59.44
CA VAL A 7 -15.15 -10.21 -58.58
C VAL A 7 -14.68 -9.71 -57.22
N ALA A 8 -15.35 -10.18 -56.16
CA ALA A 8 -14.94 -9.94 -54.78
C ALA A 8 -13.64 -10.67 -54.47
N LEU A 9 -12.60 -9.93 -54.07
CA LEU A 9 -11.42 -10.45 -53.39
C LEU A 9 -11.54 -10.06 -51.92
N ALA A 10 -12.05 -11.00 -51.11
CA ALA A 10 -11.96 -10.91 -49.66
C ALA A 10 -10.49 -11.09 -49.26
N SER A 11 -9.84 -10.00 -48.87
CA SER A 11 -8.55 -10.04 -48.20
C SER A 11 -8.82 -10.44 -46.75
N ALA A 12 -8.52 -11.69 -46.41
CA ALA A 12 -8.45 -12.14 -45.02
C ALA A 12 -7.28 -11.42 -44.33
N LEU A 13 -7.57 -10.31 -43.65
CA LEU A 13 -6.69 -9.78 -42.61
C LEU A 13 -6.74 -10.76 -41.44
N VAL A 14 -5.77 -11.68 -41.44
CA VAL A 14 -5.42 -12.45 -40.25
C VAL A 14 -4.84 -11.44 -39.25
N PHE A 15 -5.67 -10.93 -38.35
CA PHE A 15 -5.18 -10.32 -37.13
C PHE A 15 -4.57 -11.44 -36.29
N GLY A 16 -3.26 -11.61 -36.41
CA GLY A 16 -2.48 -12.35 -35.42
C GLY A 16 -2.58 -11.59 -34.10
N PHE A 17 -3.43 -12.05 -33.19
CA PHE A 17 -3.41 -11.60 -31.80
C PHE A 17 -2.07 -12.04 -31.20
N SER A 18 -1.08 -11.14 -31.13
CA SER A 18 0.07 -11.37 -30.28
C SER A 18 -0.43 -11.39 -28.83
N SER A 19 -0.37 -12.54 -28.18
CA SER A 19 -0.70 -12.75 -26.76
C SER A 19 0.23 -12.02 -25.79
N ALA A 20 1.22 -11.29 -26.29
CA ALA A 20 2.10 -10.45 -25.50
C ALA A 20 1.49 -9.05 -25.37
N VAL A 21 0.64 -8.85 -24.37
CA VAL A 21 0.59 -7.52 -23.76
C VAL A 21 1.96 -7.33 -23.11
N TRP A 22 2.78 -6.54 -23.80
CA TRP A 22 4.06 -6.03 -23.33
C TRP A 22 3.86 -5.49 -21.91
N SER A 23 4.45 -6.17 -20.91
CA SER A 23 4.77 -5.46 -19.67
C SER A 23 5.67 -4.32 -20.09
N PRO A 24 5.37 -3.05 -19.76
CA PRO A 24 6.39 -2.02 -19.82
C PRO A 24 7.61 -2.60 -19.10
N ALA A 25 8.78 -2.59 -19.76
CA ALA A 25 10.03 -2.84 -19.06
C ALA A 25 9.97 -2.05 -17.76
N ALA A 26 10.32 -2.67 -16.62
CA ALA A 26 10.25 -2.01 -15.32
C ALA A 26 10.79 -0.59 -15.48
N SER A 27 9.91 0.43 -15.48
CA SER A 27 10.41 1.79 -15.54
C SER A 27 11.24 1.90 -14.28
N ALA A 28 12.54 2.17 -14.44
CA ALA A 28 13.44 2.40 -13.33
C ALA A 28 12.71 3.25 -12.30
N ALA A 29 12.65 2.83 -11.03
CA ALA A 29 12.02 3.64 -9.98
C ALA A 29 12.58 5.06 -10.08
N GLU A 30 11.78 6.07 -10.41
CA GLU A 30 12.34 7.39 -10.67
C GLU A 30 12.56 8.14 -9.35
N THR A 31 13.51 9.08 -9.35
CA THR A 31 13.57 10.07 -8.28
C THR A 31 12.33 10.96 -8.41
N VAL A 32 11.43 10.89 -7.44
CA VAL A 32 10.13 11.57 -7.47
C VAL A 32 10.01 12.48 -6.25
N THR A 33 9.49 13.69 -6.47
CA THR A 33 9.07 14.58 -5.38
C THR A 33 7.56 14.44 -5.20
N THR A 34 7.15 14.02 -4.02
CA THR A 34 5.74 13.89 -3.64
C THR A 34 5.37 15.03 -2.70
N ILE A 35 4.38 15.82 -3.13
CA ILE A 35 3.79 16.88 -2.30
C ILE A 35 2.51 16.31 -1.67
N GLN A 36 2.37 16.49 -0.37
CA GLN A 36 1.23 16.02 0.41
C GLN A 36 0.60 17.21 1.13
N PRO A 37 -0.70 17.47 0.93
CA PRO A 37 -1.39 18.49 1.71
C PRO A 37 -1.44 18.07 3.18
N ILE A 38 -1.43 19.04 4.09
CA ILE A 38 -1.54 18.79 5.53
C ILE A 38 -3.01 18.95 5.90
N ASN A 39 -3.67 17.87 6.35
CA ASN A 39 -5.01 17.99 6.91
C ASN A 39 -4.96 18.74 8.24
N LEU A 40 -5.52 19.94 8.24
CA LEU A 40 -5.57 20.86 9.38
C LEU A 40 -6.68 20.51 10.37
N ALA A 41 -7.65 19.67 9.98
CA ALA A 41 -8.81 19.30 10.79
C ALA A 41 -8.44 18.28 11.89
N VAL A 42 -7.48 18.63 12.74
CA VAL A 42 -7.05 17.80 13.88
C VAL A 42 -7.22 18.55 15.20
N GLY A 43 -7.88 17.91 16.17
CA GLY A 43 -7.99 18.40 17.56
C GLY A 43 -8.94 19.59 17.79
N GLY A 44 -9.67 20.03 16.77
CA GLY A 44 -10.72 21.04 16.87
C GLY A 44 -12.06 20.51 17.39
N THR A 45 -13.04 21.40 17.47
CA THR A 45 -14.41 21.09 17.93
C THR A 45 -15.38 21.14 16.75
N VAL A 46 -16.30 20.17 16.68
CA VAL A 46 -17.28 20.07 15.59
C VAL A 46 -18.69 20.36 16.10
N THR A 47 -19.41 21.23 15.39
CA THR A 47 -20.85 21.49 15.60
C THR A 47 -21.62 21.28 14.30
N ALA A 48 -22.89 20.91 14.38
CA ALA A 48 -23.72 20.62 13.20
C ALA A 48 -25.19 21.00 13.44
N SER A 49 -25.97 21.12 12.37
CA SER A 49 -27.42 21.37 12.45
C SER A 49 -28.19 20.20 13.07
N GLY A 50 -27.68 18.98 12.91
CA GLY A 50 -28.28 17.74 13.39
C GLY A 50 -27.32 16.56 13.25
N GLU A 51 -27.62 15.44 13.91
CA GLU A 51 -26.83 14.20 13.83
C GLU A 51 -27.65 12.97 14.22
N ASN A 52 -27.30 11.79 13.68
CA ASN A 52 -27.93 10.52 14.03
C ASN A 52 -27.17 9.79 15.16
N GLY A 53 -27.22 10.36 16.36
CA GLY A 53 -26.58 9.78 17.55
C GLY A 53 -25.06 9.74 17.47
N VAL A 54 -24.43 9.02 18.40
CA VAL A 54 -22.96 9.04 18.56
C VAL A 54 -22.23 8.25 17.47
N ALA A 55 -22.81 7.13 17.02
CA ALA A 55 -22.19 6.25 16.03
C ALA A 55 -22.05 6.92 14.65
N GLU A 56 -23.01 7.77 14.28
CA GLU A 56 -23.04 8.51 13.01
C GLU A 56 -23.04 10.04 13.24
N GLY A 57 -22.37 10.45 14.32
CA GLY A 57 -22.35 11.83 14.81
C GLY A 57 -21.49 12.77 13.98
N LYS A 58 -21.62 14.08 14.21
CA LYS A 58 -20.86 15.13 13.49
C LYS A 58 -19.34 14.95 13.51
N ASN A 59 -18.79 14.36 14.58
CA ASN A 59 -17.35 14.12 14.70
C ASN A 59 -16.83 13.15 13.64
N LYS A 60 -17.70 12.27 13.11
CA LYS A 60 -17.36 11.32 12.06
C LYS A 60 -16.98 11.98 10.74
N ALA A 61 -17.40 13.23 10.52
CA ALA A 61 -16.98 13.99 9.34
C ALA A 61 -15.51 14.45 9.40
N PHE A 62 -14.81 14.29 10.52
CA PHE A 62 -13.43 14.80 10.70
C PHE A 62 -12.55 13.82 11.50
N ASP A 63 -12.90 12.53 11.55
CA ASP A 63 -12.17 11.53 12.35
C ASP A 63 -11.09 10.76 11.58
N GLN A 64 -10.81 11.17 10.33
CA GLN A 64 -9.81 10.58 9.45
C GLN A 64 -10.07 9.09 9.20
N TYR A 65 -11.35 8.74 9.09
CA TYR A 65 -11.82 7.38 8.88
C TYR A 65 -13.01 7.32 7.94
N VAL A 66 -12.71 6.97 6.70
CA VAL A 66 -13.67 6.99 5.59
C VAL A 66 -14.79 5.95 5.71
N PHE A 67 -14.69 4.98 6.64
CA PHE A 67 -15.72 3.97 6.88
C PHE A 67 -16.63 4.30 8.07
N SER A 68 -16.50 5.50 8.64
CA SER A 68 -17.56 6.10 9.45
C SER A 68 -18.22 7.23 8.68
N LYS A 69 -19.35 7.72 9.19
CA LYS A 69 -20.09 8.80 8.55
C LYS A 69 -20.75 9.71 9.54
N TRP A 70 -20.87 10.98 9.17
CA TRP A 70 -21.90 11.84 9.74
C TRP A 70 -23.18 11.64 8.95
N LEU A 71 -24.28 11.36 9.65
CA LEU A 71 -25.64 11.28 9.09
C LEU A 71 -26.52 12.30 9.82
N THR A 72 -27.35 13.03 9.07
CA THR A 72 -28.36 13.95 9.62
C THR A 72 -29.71 13.79 8.94
N PHE A 73 -30.77 14.09 9.68
CA PHE A 73 -32.16 14.09 9.20
C PHE A 73 -32.59 15.44 8.60
N ASP A 74 -31.75 16.46 8.75
CA ASP A 74 -32.02 17.81 8.28
C ASP A 74 -31.32 18.07 6.96
N THR A 75 -32.09 18.41 5.91
CA THR A 75 -31.56 18.88 4.63
C THR A 75 -32.37 20.09 4.17
N PRO A 76 -31.78 21.29 3.97
CA PRO A 76 -30.34 21.58 4.00
C PRO A 76 -29.73 21.53 5.42
N ALA A 77 -28.54 20.95 5.52
CA ALA A 77 -27.77 20.87 6.76
C ALA A 77 -26.70 21.95 6.84
N TRP A 78 -26.10 22.12 8.03
CA TRP A 78 -24.80 22.76 8.17
C TRP A 78 -23.88 21.97 9.09
N LEU A 79 -22.57 22.09 8.85
CA LEU A 79 -21.51 21.46 9.63
C LEU A 79 -20.37 22.46 9.80
N GLN A 80 -19.82 22.57 11.00
CA GLN A 80 -18.81 23.57 11.36
C GLN A 80 -17.64 22.93 12.12
N TYR A 81 -16.44 23.34 11.75
CA TYR A 81 -15.20 23.02 12.43
C TYR A 81 -14.62 24.27 13.09
N GLU A 82 -14.36 24.21 14.39
CA GLU A 82 -13.60 25.21 15.13
C GLU A 82 -12.17 24.71 15.36
N PHE A 83 -11.19 25.38 14.78
CA PHE A 83 -9.79 25.09 15.05
C PHE A 83 -9.40 25.53 16.46
N THR A 84 -8.41 24.90 17.08
CA THR A 84 -7.84 25.39 18.36
C THR A 84 -7.16 26.76 18.20
N THR A 85 -6.55 27.00 17.04
CA THR A 85 -5.93 28.27 16.63
C THR A 85 -6.38 28.60 15.20
N ALA A 86 -6.56 29.88 14.88
CA ALA A 86 -6.99 30.27 13.53
C ALA A 86 -6.01 29.76 12.45
N LYS A 87 -6.53 29.24 11.34
CA LYS A 87 -5.76 28.66 10.23
C LYS A 87 -6.18 29.25 8.89
N ILE A 88 -5.23 29.38 7.97
CA ILE A 88 -5.52 29.67 6.56
C ILE A 88 -5.93 28.35 5.91
N VAL A 89 -7.18 28.27 5.46
CA VAL A 89 -7.69 27.17 4.64
C VAL A 89 -7.87 27.68 3.22
N ASN A 90 -7.30 26.99 2.23
CA ASN A 90 -7.40 27.34 0.82
C ASN A 90 -7.79 26.13 -0.06
N SER A 91 -8.01 24.98 0.57
CA SER A 91 -8.53 23.80 -0.09
C SER A 91 -9.25 22.91 0.94
N TYR A 92 -10.21 22.12 0.48
CA TYR A 92 -10.87 21.11 1.29
C TYR A 92 -11.23 19.89 0.45
N SER A 93 -11.50 18.77 1.10
CA SER A 93 -12.06 17.59 0.45
C SER A 93 -13.34 17.15 1.12
N ILE A 94 -14.24 16.50 0.37
CA ILE A 94 -15.41 15.78 0.89
C ILE A 94 -15.35 14.35 0.34
N THR A 95 -15.65 13.37 1.20
CA THR A 95 -15.72 11.94 0.84
C THR A 95 -17.15 11.41 1.05
N THR A 96 -17.68 10.66 0.08
CA THR A 96 -19.01 10.03 0.19
C THR A 96 -19.03 8.88 1.20
N ALA A 97 -20.19 8.63 1.83
CA ALA A 97 -20.35 7.54 2.79
C ALA A 97 -20.60 6.18 2.11
N GLU A 98 -20.78 5.12 2.89
CA GLU A 98 -20.77 3.72 2.46
C GLU A 98 -22.10 3.18 1.90
N ASP A 99 -23.26 3.70 2.29
CA ASP A 99 -24.54 2.97 2.15
C ASP A 99 -25.61 3.60 1.26
N ALA A 100 -25.61 4.90 0.96
CA ALA A 100 -26.75 5.52 0.28
C ALA A 100 -26.32 6.71 -0.60
N PRO A 101 -26.22 6.54 -1.94
CA PRO A 101 -25.72 7.58 -2.84
C PRO A 101 -26.67 8.78 -2.96
N ASP A 102 -27.97 8.60 -2.74
CA ASP A 102 -28.98 9.65 -2.74
C ASP A 102 -28.80 10.67 -1.61
N ARG A 103 -28.11 10.26 -0.54
CA ARG A 103 -27.83 11.10 0.64
C ARG A 103 -26.54 11.90 0.53
N ASP A 104 -25.74 11.69 -0.53
CA ASP A 104 -24.46 12.38 -0.69
C ASP A 104 -24.63 13.90 -0.89
N PRO A 105 -23.66 14.72 -0.49
CA PRO A 105 -23.72 16.17 -0.67
C PRO A 105 -23.77 16.55 -2.15
N LYS A 106 -24.69 17.44 -2.52
CA LYS A 106 -24.87 17.94 -3.89
C LYS A 106 -24.44 19.40 -4.03
N ASN A 107 -24.85 20.24 -3.09
CA ASN A 107 -24.57 21.68 -3.10
C ASN A 107 -24.22 22.12 -1.68
N TRP A 108 -23.33 23.10 -1.53
CA TRP A 108 -23.01 23.75 -0.26
C TRP A 108 -22.27 25.07 -0.49
N VAL A 109 -22.19 25.90 0.56
CA VAL A 109 -21.37 27.11 0.63
C VAL A 109 -20.35 26.93 1.75
N LEU A 110 -19.06 27.03 1.43
CA LEU A 110 -18.01 27.07 2.43
C LEU A 110 -17.84 28.51 2.94
N LYS A 111 -17.81 28.69 4.26
CA LYS A 111 -17.63 29.98 4.92
C LYS A 111 -16.51 29.93 5.96
N GLY A 112 -15.84 31.06 6.16
CA GLY A 112 -14.83 31.28 7.19
C GLY A 112 -15.26 32.38 8.16
N SER A 113 -14.94 32.22 9.45
CA SER A 113 -15.15 33.27 10.45
C SER A 113 -14.02 33.34 11.47
N ILE A 114 -13.69 34.55 11.90
CA ILE A 114 -12.72 34.82 12.97
C ILE A 114 -13.40 34.77 14.34
N ASN A 115 -14.68 35.17 14.42
CA ASN A 115 -15.40 35.41 15.68
C ASN A 115 -16.67 34.54 15.87
N GLY A 116 -17.03 33.74 14.86
CA GLY A 116 -18.24 32.90 14.86
C GLY A 116 -19.54 33.66 14.56
N ILE A 117 -19.47 34.97 14.32
CA ILE A 117 -20.61 35.86 14.09
C ILE A 117 -20.62 36.35 12.65
N ASP A 118 -19.50 36.92 12.19
CA ASP A 118 -19.33 37.43 10.83
C ASP A 118 -18.70 36.36 9.95
N TRP A 119 -19.28 36.10 8.79
CA TRP A 119 -18.89 34.99 7.94
C TRP A 119 -18.59 35.43 6.51
N ASP A 120 -17.36 35.16 6.07
CA ASP A 120 -16.92 35.35 4.70
C ASP A 120 -17.22 34.10 3.87
N VAL A 121 -17.77 34.27 2.67
CA VAL A 121 -17.94 33.17 1.71
C VAL A 121 -16.60 32.85 1.08
N LEU A 122 -16.15 31.61 1.20
CA LEU A 122 -14.86 31.15 0.70
C LEU A 122 -14.99 30.36 -0.61
N ASP A 123 -16.03 29.54 -0.72
CA ASP A 123 -16.30 28.71 -1.89
C ASP A 123 -17.80 28.38 -1.99
N THR A 124 -18.27 28.06 -3.20
CA THR A 124 -19.65 27.61 -3.46
C THR A 124 -19.62 26.49 -4.48
N GLN A 125 -20.17 25.33 -4.11
CA GLN A 125 -20.21 24.16 -4.98
C GLN A 125 -21.65 23.77 -5.29
N GLN A 126 -21.85 23.30 -6.52
CA GLN A 126 -23.15 22.84 -7.03
C GLN A 126 -23.01 21.54 -7.82
N ASN A 127 -24.08 20.72 -7.82
CA ASN A 127 -24.22 19.49 -8.61
C ASN A 127 -23.06 18.49 -8.45
N GLN A 128 -22.57 18.35 -7.22
CA GLN A 128 -21.49 17.41 -6.89
C GLN A 128 -22.03 16.00 -6.60
N PHE A 129 -21.12 15.02 -6.67
CA PHE A 129 -21.33 13.60 -6.34
C PHE A 129 -22.46 12.83 -7.04
N ALA A 130 -23.09 13.36 -8.10
CA ALA A 130 -24.04 12.60 -8.91
C ALA A 130 -23.40 11.32 -9.47
N GLY A 131 -23.97 10.16 -9.15
CA GLY A 131 -23.47 8.85 -9.58
C GLY A 131 -22.12 8.44 -8.96
N ALA A 132 -21.71 9.07 -7.87
CA ALA A 132 -20.45 8.76 -7.20
C ALA A 132 -20.42 7.32 -6.66
N THR A 133 -19.30 6.63 -6.88
CA THR A 133 -18.98 5.41 -6.13
C THR A 133 -18.86 5.71 -4.64
N ARG A 134 -18.99 4.70 -3.79
CA ARG A 134 -18.84 4.86 -2.33
C ARG A 134 -17.40 5.20 -1.98
N HIS A 135 -17.22 6.03 -0.96
CA HIS A 135 -15.92 6.57 -0.53
C HIS A 135 -15.18 7.37 -1.61
N LEU A 136 -15.90 7.97 -2.56
CA LEU A 136 -15.29 8.88 -3.53
C LEU A 136 -14.89 10.18 -2.82
N LYS A 137 -13.58 10.45 -2.76
CA LYS A 137 -13.02 11.74 -2.31
C LYS A 137 -12.96 12.73 -3.49
N LYS A 138 -13.50 13.93 -3.30
CA LYS A 138 -13.27 15.08 -4.19
C LYS A 138 -12.63 16.21 -3.42
N THR A 139 -11.67 16.90 -4.06
CA THR A 139 -10.93 18.04 -3.50
C THR A 139 -11.28 19.31 -4.26
N TYR A 140 -11.45 20.41 -3.53
CA TYR A 140 -11.86 21.72 -4.01
C TYR A 140 -10.86 22.76 -3.49
N SER A 141 -10.30 23.57 -4.38
CA SER A 141 -9.31 24.59 -4.03
C SER A 141 -9.82 25.99 -4.38
N PHE A 142 -9.51 26.96 -3.54
CA PHE A 142 -9.94 28.34 -3.65
C PHE A 142 -8.82 29.28 -3.15
N THR A 143 -8.89 30.56 -3.52
CA THR A 143 -7.90 31.54 -3.03
C THR A 143 -8.33 32.05 -1.67
N ASN A 144 -7.47 31.91 -0.67
CA ASN A 144 -7.66 32.53 0.64
C ASN A 144 -6.30 32.78 1.31
N THR A 145 -6.18 33.95 1.95
CA THR A 145 -5.00 34.33 2.74
C THR A 145 -5.37 34.71 4.18
N THR A 146 -6.66 34.77 4.50
CA THR A 146 -7.16 35.08 5.84
C THR A 146 -7.19 33.82 6.70
N ALA A 147 -6.64 33.91 7.91
CA ALA A 147 -6.74 32.84 8.89
C ALA A 147 -8.10 32.92 9.61
N TYR A 148 -8.85 31.82 9.59
CA TYR A 148 -10.15 31.72 10.25
C TYR A 148 -10.09 30.76 11.44
N LYS A 149 -10.82 31.09 12.51
CA LYS A 149 -11.01 30.24 13.68
C LYS A 149 -12.10 29.19 13.41
N PHE A 150 -13.09 29.54 12.61
CA PHE A 150 -14.22 28.69 12.25
C PHE A 150 -14.31 28.50 10.74
N ILE A 151 -14.57 27.27 10.32
CA ILE A 151 -14.92 26.90 8.95
C ILE A 151 -16.29 26.24 8.97
N LYS A 152 -17.22 26.71 8.15
CA LYS A 152 -18.60 26.21 8.10
C LYS A 152 -18.99 25.81 6.68
N PHE A 153 -19.47 24.58 6.54
CA PHE A 153 -20.21 24.12 5.37
C PHE A 153 -21.68 24.42 5.63
N GLU A 154 -22.25 25.36 4.89
CA GLU A 154 -23.62 25.82 5.05
C GLU A 154 -24.48 25.44 3.84
N ASN A 155 -25.77 25.26 4.09
CA ASN A 155 -26.77 24.91 3.08
C ASN A 155 -26.42 23.64 2.30
N ILE A 156 -25.94 22.61 3.01
CA ILE A 156 -25.58 21.34 2.40
C ILE A 156 -26.86 20.61 2.00
N THR A 157 -27.10 20.41 0.71
CA THR A 157 -28.26 19.64 0.21
C THR A 157 -27.82 18.25 -0.27
N ASN A 158 -28.69 17.24 -0.18
CA ASN A 158 -28.44 15.91 -0.73
C ASN A 158 -28.76 15.82 -2.24
N GLN A 159 -28.67 14.61 -2.84
CA GLN A 159 -28.95 14.42 -4.27
C GLN A 159 -30.43 14.61 -4.64
N LEU A 160 -31.34 14.46 -3.66
CA LEU A 160 -32.79 14.57 -3.81
C LEU A 160 -33.35 15.97 -3.49
N GLY A 161 -32.51 16.91 -3.05
CA GLY A 161 -32.90 18.31 -2.79
C GLY A 161 -33.07 18.64 -1.31
N ASN A 162 -34.06 19.48 -0.98
CA ASN A 162 -34.26 20.04 0.38
C ASN A 162 -35.13 19.15 1.28
N ASN A 163 -35.08 17.83 1.11
CA ASN A 163 -35.84 16.88 1.89
C ASN A 163 -34.98 15.61 2.06
N GLN A 164 -35.18 14.89 3.17
CA GLN A 164 -34.54 13.60 3.51
C GLN A 164 -33.13 13.69 4.13
N LEU A 165 -32.54 12.52 4.35
CA LEU A 165 -31.26 12.30 5.02
C LEU A 165 -30.09 12.87 4.21
N LEU A 166 -29.05 13.33 4.90
CA LEU A 166 -27.77 13.72 4.31
C LEU A 166 -26.62 13.02 5.03
N GLN A 167 -25.63 12.55 4.28
CA GLN A 167 -24.45 11.92 4.84
C GLN A 167 -23.17 12.23 4.09
N LEU A 168 -22.04 12.10 4.80
CA LEU A 168 -20.69 12.08 4.23
C LEU A 168 -19.75 11.36 5.21
N SER A 169 -18.66 10.81 4.69
CA SER A 169 -17.69 10.07 5.51
C SER A 169 -16.58 10.94 6.06
N GLU A 170 -16.06 11.89 5.29
CA GLU A 170 -14.88 12.65 5.72
C GLU A 170 -14.84 14.03 5.07
N ILE A 171 -14.31 15.00 5.82
CA ILE A 171 -13.91 16.32 5.36
C ILE A 171 -12.45 16.56 5.75
N GLY A 172 -11.63 16.83 4.75
CA GLY A 172 -10.27 17.33 4.95
C GLY A 172 -10.24 18.84 4.78
N LEU A 173 -9.52 19.56 5.64
CA LEU A 173 -9.29 21.00 5.51
C LEU A 173 -7.79 21.24 5.30
N TYR A 174 -7.39 21.95 4.25
CA TYR A 174 -5.99 22.10 3.87
C TYR A 174 -5.62 23.57 3.69
N GLY A 175 -4.38 23.90 4.07
CA GLY A 175 -3.81 25.24 3.95
C GLY A 175 -2.71 25.33 2.88
N PRO A 176 -2.02 26.48 2.79
CA PRO A 176 -0.91 26.67 1.84
C PRO A 176 0.33 25.83 2.18
N ASP A 177 0.48 25.43 3.44
CA ASP A 177 1.60 24.61 3.88
C ASP A 177 1.39 23.15 3.45
N VAL A 178 2.45 22.56 2.89
CA VAL A 178 2.48 21.18 2.40
C VAL A 178 3.69 20.45 2.95
N GLN A 179 3.57 19.14 3.09
CA GLN A 179 4.72 18.26 3.33
C GLN A 179 5.31 17.84 1.98
N THR A 180 6.64 17.88 1.87
CA THR A 180 7.35 17.44 0.67
C THR A 180 8.25 16.27 1.00
N PHE A 181 8.06 15.17 0.28
CA PHE A 181 8.87 13.97 0.39
C PHE A 181 9.62 13.76 -0.92
N LYS A 182 10.90 13.40 -0.83
CA LYS A 182 11.72 13.07 -2.00
C LYS A 182 12.03 11.59 -1.97
N THR A 183 11.54 10.84 -2.95
CA THR A 183 12.01 9.47 -3.24
C THR A 183 13.25 9.58 -4.11
N ILE A 184 14.33 8.91 -3.72
CA ILE A 184 15.61 8.97 -4.40
C ILE A 184 15.94 7.57 -4.90
N LYS A 185 16.15 7.40 -6.20
CA LYS A 185 16.77 6.20 -6.74
C LYS A 185 18.29 6.37 -6.72
N PRO A 186 19.03 5.56 -5.96
CA PRO A 186 20.48 5.64 -5.96
C PRO A 186 21.04 5.11 -7.29
N THR A 187 22.19 5.63 -7.69
CA THR A 187 23.00 4.99 -8.75
C THR A 187 23.77 3.81 -8.15
N VAL A 188 23.85 2.71 -8.90
CA VAL A 188 24.41 1.46 -8.40
C VAL A 188 25.73 1.14 -9.11
N THR A 189 26.74 0.77 -8.34
CA THR A 189 27.97 0.13 -8.82
C THR A 189 28.12 -1.22 -8.12
N ALA A 190 28.76 -2.18 -8.79
CA ALA A 190 28.87 -3.56 -8.30
C ALA A 190 30.23 -4.14 -8.67
N SER A 191 30.67 -5.16 -7.93
CA SER A 191 31.91 -5.90 -8.21
C SER A 191 31.90 -6.64 -9.55
N GLY A 192 30.72 -6.85 -10.13
CA GLY A 192 30.50 -7.47 -11.45
C GLY A 192 29.01 -7.58 -11.74
N GLU A 193 28.65 -8.00 -12.96
CA GLU A 193 27.27 -8.25 -13.36
C GLU A 193 27.22 -9.20 -14.59
N ASN A 194 26.07 -9.83 -14.82
CA ASN A 194 25.80 -10.70 -15.96
C ASN A 194 24.92 -9.95 -16.99
N ALA A 195 25.55 -9.04 -17.72
CA ALA A 195 24.89 -8.24 -18.75
C ALA A 195 24.51 -9.09 -19.99
N PRO A 196 23.45 -8.71 -20.73
CA PRO A 196 22.61 -7.53 -20.53
C PRO A 196 21.40 -7.75 -19.62
N THR A 197 21.15 -8.98 -19.14
CA THR A 197 19.89 -9.33 -18.47
C THR A 197 19.93 -9.11 -16.96
N ASP A 198 20.98 -9.60 -16.28
CA ASP A 198 21.07 -9.59 -14.83
C ASP A 198 22.04 -8.50 -14.33
N VAL A 199 21.65 -7.25 -14.57
CA VAL A 199 22.49 -6.06 -14.35
C VAL A 199 22.21 -5.37 -13.03
N LYS A 200 23.17 -4.57 -12.55
CA LYS A 200 23.06 -3.86 -11.25
C LYS A 200 21.89 -2.89 -11.14
N ALA A 201 21.37 -2.41 -12.27
CA ALA A 201 20.20 -1.54 -12.32
C ALA A 201 18.91 -2.23 -11.83
N ASN A 202 18.86 -3.57 -11.91
CA ASN A 202 17.73 -4.37 -11.47
C ASN A 202 17.62 -4.41 -9.94
N LEU A 203 18.66 -4.02 -9.18
CA LEU A 203 18.62 -4.00 -7.71
C LEU A 203 17.76 -2.87 -7.13
N VAL A 204 17.31 -1.93 -7.96
CA VAL A 204 16.63 -0.68 -7.59
C VAL A 204 15.58 -0.30 -8.64
N ASP A 205 15.00 -1.29 -9.31
CA ASP A 205 13.88 -1.07 -10.25
C ASP A 205 12.52 -1.23 -9.58
N GLY A 206 12.51 -1.70 -8.33
CA GLY A 206 11.39 -1.90 -7.42
C GLY A 206 10.52 -3.10 -7.77
N THR A 207 11.05 -4.10 -8.49
CA THR A 207 10.36 -5.38 -8.71
C THR A 207 11.24 -6.55 -8.29
N SER A 208 10.60 -7.58 -7.73
CA SER A 208 11.31 -8.82 -7.41
C SER A 208 11.52 -9.72 -8.65
N THR A 209 10.94 -9.38 -9.80
CA THR A 209 10.90 -10.26 -10.99
C THR A 209 12.15 -10.16 -11.87
N THR A 210 12.91 -9.08 -11.75
CA THR A 210 14.25 -8.93 -12.32
C THR A 210 15.29 -9.26 -11.25
N LYS A 211 16.56 -9.37 -11.65
CA LYS A 211 17.65 -9.61 -10.70
C LYS A 211 18.98 -9.07 -11.18
N TRP A 212 19.88 -8.82 -10.24
CA TRP A 212 21.32 -8.73 -10.51
C TRP A 212 21.97 -10.07 -10.21
N LEU A 213 22.99 -10.43 -11.00
CA LEU A 213 23.80 -11.63 -10.81
C LEU A 213 25.26 -11.36 -11.17
N THR A 214 26.18 -11.93 -10.42
CA THR A 214 27.62 -11.99 -10.77
C THR A 214 28.15 -13.41 -10.66
N TYR A 215 29.11 -13.80 -11.51
CA TYR A 215 29.79 -15.10 -11.49
C TYR A 215 30.95 -15.12 -10.47
N SER A 216 30.60 -14.84 -9.22
CA SER A 216 31.50 -14.92 -8.08
C SER A 216 30.70 -15.35 -6.84
N ASN A 217 31.34 -16.11 -5.96
CA ASN A 217 30.81 -16.46 -4.64
C ASN A 217 30.97 -15.33 -3.61
N THR A 218 31.67 -14.26 -4.00
CA THR A 218 31.83 -13.03 -3.23
C THR A 218 31.53 -11.80 -4.06
N ALA A 219 30.98 -10.76 -3.42
CA ALA A 219 30.63 -9.53 -4.13
C ALA A 219 30.63 -8.29 -3.23
N TRP A 220 30.55 -7.13 -3.85
CA TRP A 220 30.14 -5.90 -3.19
C TRP A 220 29.15 -5.13 -4.08
N LEU A 221 28.24 -4.39 -3.44
CA LEU A 221 27.25 -3.51 -4.08
C LEU A 221 27.31 -2.14 -3.42
N GLN A 222 27.45 -1.07 -4.19
CA GLN A 222 27.49 0.30 -3.70
C GLN A 222 26.38 1.14 -4.34
N PHE A 223 25.73 1.93 -3.50
CA PHE A 223 24.59 2.79 -3.80
C PHE A 223 24.98 4.23 -3.49
N ASP A 224 24.95 5.10 -4.50
CA ASP A 224 25.17 6.55 -4.36
C ASP A 224 23.84 7.28 -4.52
N PHE A 225 23.37 7.88 -3.43
CA PHE A 225 22.13 8.65 -3.41
C PHE A 225 22.27 10.05 -4.03
N GLY A 226 23.50 10.51 -4.32
CA GLY A 226 23.79 11.87 -4.80
C GLY A 226 23.64 12.95 -3.73
N GLU A 227 23.07 12.61 -2.57
CA GLU A 227 22.91 13.46 -1.40
C GLU A 227 22.97 12.62 -0.12
N GLN A 228 23.22 13.25 1.03
CA GLN A 228 23.27 12.54 2.30
C GLN A 228 21.86 12.16 2.76
N VAL A 229 21.61 10.88 2.97
CA VAL A 229 20.35 10.34 3.49
C VAL A 229 20.60 9.63 4.81
N THR A 230 19.64 9.65 5.73
CA THR A 230 19.68 8.84 6.95
C THR A 230 18.77 7.65 6.79
N ILE A 231 19.23 6.46 7.18
CA ILE A 231 18.45 5.23 7.14
C ILE A 231 18.33 4.61 8.54
N ASP A 232 17.19 3.99 8.83
CA ASP A 232 16.95 3.22 10.06
C ASP A 232 16.84 1.70 9.80
N GLY A 233 16.93 1.30 8.54
CA GLY A 233 16.88 -0.09 8.11
C GLY A 233 17.14 -0.25 6.61
N TYR A 234 17.27 -1.49 6.18
CA TYR A 234 17.37 -1.88 4.77
C TYR A 234 16.70 -3.23 4.55
N ALA A 235 16.41 -3.59 3.30
CA ALA A 235 15.89 -4.90 2.95
C ALA A 235 16.58 -5.47 1.72
N LEU A 236 16.74 -6.79 1.70
CA LEU A 236 17.22 -7.55 0.55
C LEU A 236 16.10 -8.49 0.09
N THR A 237 15.91 -8.58 -1.23
CA THR A 237 14.93 -9.50 -1.82
C THR A 237 15.62 -10.61 -2.59
N SER A 238 15.30 -11.86 -2.25
CA SER A 238 15.86 -13.03 -2.91
C SER A 238 15.39 -13.16 -4.36
N ALA A 239 16.30 -13.55 -5.25
CA ALA A 239 15.97 -13.72 -6.66
C ALA A 239 15.39 -15.10 -6.97
N LYS A 240 14.64 -15.20 -8.08
CA LYS A 240 14.29 -16.49 -8.69
C LYS A 240 15.53 -17.07 -9.38
N SER A 241 15.91 -18.30 -9.02
CA SER A 241 16.91 -19.11 -9.73
C SER A 241 16.23 -20.20 -10.55
N ASN A 242 16.91 -20.74 -11.58
CA ASN A 242 16.33 -21.75 -12.47
C ASN A 242 15.94 -23.06 -11.74
N ASN A 243 16.59 -23.34 -10.62
CA ASN A 243 16.33 -24.48 -9.74
C ASN A 243 15.70 -24.06 -8.40
N ASN A 244 15.35 -22.78 -8.24
CA ASN A 244 14.88 -22.17 -7.01
C ASN A 244 15.77 -22.46 -5.76
N THR A 245 17.07 -22.74 -5.92
CA THR A 245 17.98 -22.94 -4.77
C THR A 245 18.49 -21.63 -4.21
N ALA A 246 18.86 -21.66 -2.92
CA ALA A 246 19.40 -20.53 -2.15
C ALA A 246 20.93 -20.38 -2.27
N ASP A 247 21.61 -21.23 -3.04
CA ASP A 247 23.08 -21.32 -3.06
C ASP A 247 23.76 -20.00 -3.47
N ALA A 248 23.06 -19.20 -4.30
CA ALA A 248 23.52 -17.93 -4.82
C ALA A 248 22.99 -16.71 -4.04
N ASP A 249 22.14 -16.91 -3.03
CA ASP A 249 21.64 -15.80 -2.21
C ASP A 249 22.73 -15.32 -1.23
N PRO A 250 22.74 -14.03 -0.84
CA PRO A 250 23.62 -13.55 0.20
C PRO A 250 23.39 -14.26 1.54
N LYS A 251 24.48 -14.75 2.13
CA LYS A 251 24.54 -15.40 3.45
C LYS A 251 25.16 -14.48 4.50
N ASN A 252 26.26 -13.81 4.14
CA ASN A 252 27.01 -12.91 5.02
C ASN A 252 27.29 -11.60 4.29
N TRP A 253 27.25 -10.47 4.99
CA TRP A 253 27.69 -9.17 4.47
C TRP A 253 27.86 -8.15 5.60
N VAL A 254 28.50 -7.02 5.28
CA VAL A 254 28.58 -5.85 6.14
C VAL A 254 27.95 -4.66 5.40
N LEU A 255 26.93 -4.03 5.98
CA LEU A 255 26.43 -2.75 5.49
C LEU A 255 27.34 -1.64 6.00
N GLN A 256 27.75 -0.74 5.11
CA GLN A 256 28.61 0.39 5.42
C GLN A 256 28.04 1.70 4.87
N GLY A 257 28.33 2.82 5.55
CA GLY A 257 28.05 4.19 5.10
C GLY A 257 29.32 5.01 4.87
N SER A 258 29.31 5.91 3.88
CA SER A 258 30.40 6.85 3.60
C SER A 258 29.90 8.18 3.03
N ASN A 259 30.65 9.26 3.27
CA ASN A 259 30.43 10.58 2.68
C ASN A 259 31.54 11.00 1.71
N ASN A 260 32.55 10.16 1.48
CA ASN A 260 33.67 10.46 0.58
C ASN A 260 34.06 9.28 -0.32
N GLY A 261 33.31 8.17 -0.27
CA GLY A 261 33.54 6.95 -1.05
C GLY A 261 34.79 6.14 -0.69
N THR A 262 35.61 6.61 0.26
CA THR A 262 36.92 6.00 0.59
C THR A 262 37.01 5.57 2.05
N SER A 263 36.47 6.36 2.98
CA SER A 263 36.37 6.06 4.41
C SER A 263 34.97 5.54 4.72
N TRP A 264 34.88 4.35 5.30
CA TRP A 264 33.61 3.64 5.49
C TRP A 264 33.37 3.32 6.95
N THR A 265 32.15 3.58 7.42
CA THR A 265 31.67 3.20 8.76
C THR A 265 30.81 1.95 8.64
N ASN A 266 31.07 0.92 9.45
CA ASN A 266 30.19 -0.26 9.53
C ASN A 266 28.90 0.10 10.26
N LEU A 267 27.76 -0.17 9.64
CA LEU A 267 26.42 0.12 10.18
C LEU A 267 25.71 -1.15 10.64
N ASP A 268 25.92 -2.26 9.94
CA ASP A 268 25.35 -3.56 10.27
C ASP A 268 26.23 -4.70 9.77
N THR A 269 26.18 -5.85 10.44
CA THR A 269 26.88 -7.08 10.05
C THR A 269 25.92 -8.24 10.17
N GLN A 270 25.64 -8.87 9.03
CA GLN A 270 24.76 -10.02 8.96
C GLN A 270 25.57 -11.27 8.64
N SER A 271 25.20 -12.37 9.30
CA SER A 271 25.83 -13.68 9.12
C SER A 271 24.80 -14.79 9.10
N ASN A 272 25.05 -15.83 8.32
CA ASN A 272 24.21 -17.03 8.21
C ASN A 272 22.74 -16.71 7.90
N GLN A 273 22.50 -15.62 7.15
CA GLN A 273 21.18 -15.33 6.63
C GLN A 273 20.79 -16.40 5.62
N ASN A 274 19.50 -16.66 5.52
CA ASN A 274 18.95 -17.66 4.61
C ASN A 274 17.60 -17.18 4.10
N PHE A 275 17.37 -17.30 2.80
CA PHE A 275 16.08 -16.99 2.17
C PHE A 275 15.37 -18.31 1.89
N SER A 276 14.33 -18.61 2.66
CA SER A 276 13.58 -19.88 2.58
C SER A 276 12.70 -19.95 1.34
N LEU A 277 12.33 -18.78 0.80
CA LEU A 277 11.46 -18.62 -0.37
C LEU A 277 12.12 -17.69 -1.40
N ARG A 278 11.57 -17.69 -2.63
CA ARG A 278 12.00 -16.80 -3.72
C ARG A 278 11.15 -15.55 -3.74
N HIS A 279 11.73 -14.42 -4.15
CA HIS A 279 11.14 -13.09 -3.99
C HIS A 279 10.91 -12.72 -2.52
N GLN A 280 11.58 -13.40 -1.59
CA GLN A 280 11.44 -13.15 -0.17
C GLN A 280 12.21 -11.89 0.19
N ARG A 281 11.46 -10.88 0.66
CA ARG A 281 11.99 -9.62 1.16
C ARG A 281 12.31 -9.76 2.65
N LYS A 282 13.59 -9.77 3.01
CA LYS A 282 14.02 -9.72 4.42
C LYS A 282 14.49 -8.32 4.78
N HIS A 283 13.85 -7.70 5.77
CA HIS A 283 14.28 -6.41 6.33
C HIS A 283 15.20 -6.61 7.53
N TYR A 284 16.11 -5.64 7.69
CA TYR A 284 17.12 -5.59 8.73
C TYR A 284 17.09 -4.19 9.34
N LEU A 285 16.84 -4.12 10.65
CA LEU A 285 16.76 -2.88 11.40
C LEU A 285 18.16 -2.45 11.86
N LEU A 286 18.47 -1.16 11.74
CA LEU A 286 19.71 -0.59 12.26
C LEU A 286 19.51 -0.07 13.68
N ASN A 287 20.46 -0.31 14.57
CA ASN A 287 20.37 0.18 15.93
C ASN A 287 20.79 1.66 15.99
N ALA A 288 19.80 2.55 16.02
CA ALA A 288 19.96 3.98 16.27
C ALA A 288 20.93 4.72 15.33
N ASN A 289 21.00 4.33 14.04
CA ASN A 289 21.76 5.11 13.07
C ASN A 289 21.10 6.48 12.87
N THR A 290 21.80 7.54 13.28
CA THR A 290 21.37 8.94 13.10
C THR A 290 22.29 9.71 12.15
N THR A 291 23.34 9.06 11.64
CA THR A 291 24.28 9.69 10.71
C THR A 291 23.79 9.55 9.28
N ALA A 292 23.76 10.68 8.56
CA ALA A 292 23.45 10.72 7.15
C ALA A 292 24.69 10.38 6.30
N TYR A 293 24.52 9.50 5.31
CA TYR A 293 25.56 9.13 4.36
C TYR A 293 25.07 9.32 2.92
N GLN A 294 25.96 9.73 2.03
CA GLN A 294 25.68 9.75 0.58
C GLN A 294 25.82 8.36 -0.03
N TYR A 295 26.84 7.62 0.38
CA TYR A 295 27.16 6.30 -0.13
C TYR A 295 26.79 5.23 0.89
N TYR A 296 26.08 4.21 0.44
CA TYR A 296 25.87 2.96 1.18
C TYR A 296 26.47 1.80 0.41
N ARG A 297 27.04 0.81 1.11
CA ARG A 297 27.63 -0.36 0.47
C ARG A 297 27.33 -1.64 1.25
N LEU A 298 26.85 -2.66 0.55
CA LEU A 298 26.92 -4.05 1.02
C LEU A 298 28.29 -4.59 0.63
N ASN A 299 29.17 -4.71 1.61
CA ASN A 299 30.55 -5.15 1.41
C ASN A 299 30.74 -6.59 1.89
N ASN A 300 31.74 -7.28 1.32
CA ASN A 300 32.09 -8.67 1.66
C ASN A 300 30.87 -9.60 1.63
N ILE A 301 30.02 -9.46 0.61
CA ILE A 301 28.92 -10.40 0.40
C ILE A 301 29.54 -11.77 0.16
N GLN A 302 29.05 -12.79 0.88
CA GLN A 302 29.36 -14.20 0.65
C GLN A 302 28.05 -14.95 0.50
N ASN A 303 27.97 -15.87 -0.46
CA ASN A 303 26.80 -16.73 -0.66
C ASN A 303 26.89 -18.05 0.15
N HIS A 304 25.97 -18.99 -0.09
CA HIS A 304 25.91 -20.25 0.66
C HIS A 304 26.90 -21.32 0.17
N SER A 305 27.30 -21.30 -1.11
CA SER A 305 28.26 -22.24 -1.74
C SER A 305 28.28 -22.14 -3.28
N GLY A 306 27.41 -21.33 -3.91
CA GLY A 306 27.31 -21.25 -5.36
C GLY A 306 28.48 -20.54 -6.04
N TYR A 307 28.65 -20.73 -7.35
CA TYR A 307 29.61 -19.97 -8.17
C TYR A 307 29.08 -18.59 -8.60
N THR A 308 27.86 -18.25 -8.19
CA THR A 308 27.19 -16.98 -8.51
C THR A 308 26.63 -16.34 -7.24
N THR A 309 26.53 -15.02 -7.24
CA THR A 309 25.79 -14.27 -6.22
C THR A 309 24.67 -13.51 -6.92
N GLN A 310 23.45 -13.51 -6.37
CA GLN A 310 22.30 -12.85 -6.96
C GLN A 310 21.39 -12.18 -5.93
N LEU A 311 20.69 -11.14 -6.35
CA LEU A 311 19.64 -10.45 -5.58
C LEU A 311 18.64 -9.84 -6.55
N SER A 312 17.37 -9.80 -6.15
CA SER A 312 16.37 -9.07 -6.92
C SER A 312 16.37 -7.60 -6.59
N GLU A 313 16.31 -7.23 -5.32
CA GLU A 313 16.15 -5.83 -4.90
C GLU A 313 16.94 -5.53 -3.62
N VAL A 314 17.35 -4.26 -3.49
CA VAL A 314 17.92 -3.68 -2.28
C VAL A 314 17.19 -2.38 -1.98
N GLU A 315 16.52 -2.35 -0.83
CA GLU A 315 15.73 -1.20 -0.39
C GLU A 315 16.35 -0.58 0.86
N PHE A 316 16.25 0.74 0.98
CA PHE A 316 16.72 1.50 2.12
C PHE A 316 15.55 2.23 2.78
N SER A 317 15.32 1.96 4.07
CA SER A 317 14.30 2.65 4.87
C SER A 317 14.86 4.00 5.29
N ARG A 318 14.44 5.08 4.60
CA ARG A 318 14.96 6.43 4.83
C ARG A 318 14.07 7.14 5.84
N THR A 319 14.66 7.69 6.89
CA THR A 319 13.89 8.27 8.01
C THR A 319 13.06 9.50 7.63
N ASN A 320 13.26 10.05 6.43
CA ASN A 320 12.53 11.20 5.88
C ASN A 320 11.63 10.82 4.68
N ASP A 321 11.33 9.54 4.47
CA ASP A 321 10.33 9.14 3.48
C ASP A 321 8.89 9.33 4.02
N MET A 322 7.93 9.31 3.10
CA MET A 322 6.53 9.56 3.42
C MET A 322 5.89 8.48 4.31
N TRP A 323 6.41 7.25 4.32
CA TRP A 323 5.82 6.17 5.11
C TRP A 323 6.22 6.27 6.59
N HIS A 324 7.27 7.04 6.90
CA HIS A 324 7.64 7.36 8.28
C HIS A 324 6.68 8.35 8.95
N THR A 325 5.76 8.99 8.22
CA THR A 325 4.66 9.76 8.83
C THR A 325 3.65 8.85 9.52
N GLU A 326 3.55 7.60 9.08
CA GLU A 326 2.66 6.59 9.64
C GLU A 326 3.40 5.80 10.72
N ASN A 327 3.17 6.19 11.97
CA ASN A 327 3.89 5.65 13.12
C ASN A 327 2.94 5.37 14.30
N PRO A 328 2.01 4.40 14.17
CA PRO A 328 1.16 4.01 15.28
C PRO A 328 1.98 3.50 16.46
N ILE A 329 1.47 3.69 17.67
CA ILE A 329 2.03 3.07 18.86
C ILE A 329 1.82 1.55 18.74
N ILE A 330 2.91 0.78 18.72
CA ILE A 330 2.83 -0.68 18.83
C ILE A 330 2.95 -1.06 20.31
N GLU A 331 1.87 -1.56 20.90
CA GLU A 331 1.84 -1.99 22.29
C GLU A 331 1.77 -3.51 22.37
N ILE A 332 2.80 -4.15 22.92
CA ILE A 332 2.81 -5.59 23.12
C ILE A 332 2.23 -5.90 24.50
N GLN A 333 1.15 -6.67 24.55
CA GLN A 333 0.47 -7.08 25.78
C GLN A 333 0.55 -8.60 26.00
N ASN A 334 0.27 -9.03 27.24
CA ASN A 334 0.10 -10.44 27.63
C ASN A 334 1.29 -11.34 27.21
N LEU A 335 2.50 -11.03 27.67
CA LEU A 335 3.71 -11.79 27.31
C LEU A 335 4.00 -13.02 28.18
N ALA A 336 3.22 -13.26 29.24
CA ALA A 336 3.49 -14.34 30.19
C ALA A 336 3.28 -15.72 29.53
N GLY A 337 4.36 -16.34 29.03
CA GLY A 337 4.36 -17.69 28.45
C GLY A 337 4.82 -17.81 26.99
N TYR A 338 5.15 -16.69 26.32
CA TYR A 338 5.33 -16.68 24.86
C TYR A 338 6.77 -16.47 24.37
N ALA A 339 7.71 -17.20 24.98
CA ALA A 339 9.11 -17.23 24.55
C ALA A 339 9.32 -17.40 23.02
N PRO A 340 8.53 -18.22 22.29
CA PRO A 340 8.70 -18.37 20.84
C PRO A 340 8.51 -17.07 20.04
N PHE A 341 7.53 -16.23 20.40
CA PHE A 341 7.30 -14.96 19.71
C PHE A 341 8.47 -13.99 19.93
N ASN A 342 8.88 -13.80 21.19
CA ASN A 342 9.98 -12.90 21.51
C ASN A 342 11.34 -13.41 20.97
N GLN A 343 11.52 -14.73 20.87
CA GLN A 343 12.69 -15.32 20.23
C GLN A 343 12.72 -15.04 18.72
N ALA A 344 11.56 -15.09 18.06
CA ALA A 344 11.44 -14.86 16.64
C ALA A 344 11.48 -13.37 16.26
N LEU A 345 10.88 -12.50 17.07
CA LEU A 345 10.81 -11.04 16.91
C LEU A 345 11.30 -10.33 18.17
N PRO A 346 12.61 -10.31 18.47
CA PRO A 346 13.14 -9.67 19.67
C PRO A 346 12.96 -8.13 19.68
N ASP A 347 12.74 -7.52 18.52
CA ASP A 347 12.41 -6.10 18.35
C ASP A 347 11.03 -5.95 17.67
N ALA A 348 10.03 -6.66 18.20
CA ALA A 348 8.70 -6.80 17.59
C ALA A 348 8.04 -5.46 17.25
N GLN A 349 8.21 -4.43 18.09
CA GLN A 349 7.61 -3.12 17.82
C GLN A 349 8.15 -2.51 16.52
N ARG A 350 9.47 -2.51 16.32
CA ARG A 350 10.11 -1.95 15.12
C ARG A 350 9.93 -2.86 13.92
N ASP A 351 9.95 -4.18 14.11
CA ASP A 351 9.65 -5.16 13.06
C ASP A 351 8.22 -4.93 12.51
N ILE A 352 7.22 -4.79 13.39
CA ILE A 352 5.82 -4.53 13.00
C ILE A 352 5.68 -3.19 12.29
N LEU A 353 6.34 -2.13 12.77
CA LEU A 353 6.33 -0.82 12.10
C LEU A 353 6.94 -0.89 10.68
N ALA A 354 8.06 -1.60 10.51
CA ALA A 354 8.69 -1.77 9.21
C ALA A 354 7.79 -2.54 8.23
N ILE A 355 7.10 -3.58 8.71
CA ILE A 355 6.14 -4.36 7.90
C ILE A 355 4.92 -3.50 7.56
N LEU A 356 4.37 -2.76 8.52
CA LEU A 356 3.23 -1.86 8.32
C LEU A 356 3.51 -0.81 7.24
N ARG A 357 4.68 -0.18 7.29
CA ARG A 357 5.11 0.78 6.25
C ARG A 357 5.14 0.12 4.88
N LYS A 358 5.65 -1.12 4.79
CA LYS A 358 5.68 -1.85 3.51
C LYS A 358 4.30 -2.28 3.04
N VAL A 359 3.41 -2.70 3.94
CA VAL A 359 2.00 -2.99 3.64
C VAL A 359 1.34 -1.75 3.02
N ASN A 360 1.48 -0.58 3.65
CA ASN A 360 0.90 0.66 3.15
C ASN A 360 1.53 1.09 1.82
N GLU A 361 2.84 0.91 1.63
CA GLU A 361 3.51 1.15 0.35
C GLU A 361 2.95 0.28 -0.77
N ILE A 362 2.63 -0.99 -0.50
CA ILE A 362 2.01 -1.88 -1.50
C ILE A 362 0.58 -1.43 -1.79
N LEU A 363 -0.20 -1.10 -0.76
CA LEU A 363 -1.62 -0.79 -0.86
C LEU A 363 -1.94 0.62 -1.38
N TYR A 364 -1.02 1.58 -1.28
CA TYR A 364 -1.26 3.01 -1.52
C TYR A 364 -0.10 3.70 -2.26
N LYS A 365 -0.39 4.86 -2.89
CA LYS A 365 0.67 5.73 -3.45
C LYS A 365 1.21 6.70 -2.40
N SER A 366 0.37 7.08 -1.44
CA SER A 366 0.71 8.02 -0.39
C SER A 366 -0.17 7.81 0.86
N PRO A 367 0.26 8.30 2.04
CA PRO A 367 -0.58 8.25 3.23
C PRO A 367 -1.93 8.98 3.11
N GLU A 368 -2.03 9.99 2.25
CA GLU A 368 -3.31 10.69 2.00
C GLU A 368 -4.36 9.85 1.26
N ASP A 369 -3.92 8.74 0.64
CA ASP A 369 -4.80 7.78 -0.02
C ASP A 369 -5.29 6.68 0.94
N MET A 370 -4.83 6.65 2.19
CA MET A 370 -5.22 5.63 3.16
C MET A 370 -6.64 5.87 3.68
N PRO A 371 -7.48 4.83 3.85
CA PRO A 371 -8.84 4.98 4.37
C PRO A 371 -8.88 5.32 5.86
N VAL A 372 -7.82 4.96 6.57
CA VAL A 372 -7.73 5.02 8.03
C VAL A 372 -6.30 5.35 8.44
N ARG A 373 -6.18 6.15 9.49
CA ARG A 373 -4.91 6.40 10.19
C ARG A 373 -4.95 5.80 11.59
N VAL A 374 -4.63 4.51 11.68
CA VAL A 374 -4.52 3.79 12.96
C VAL A 374 -3.48 4.50 13.82
N LYS A 375 -3.84 4.81 15.07
CA LYS A 375 -2.98 5.49 16.05
C LYS A 375 -2.25 4.51 16.95
N LYS A 376 -2.84 3.33 17.18
CA LYS A 376 -2.29 2.30 18.06
C LYS A 376 -2.64 0.91 17.56
N ILE A 377 -1.68 -0.01 17.62
CA ILE A 377 -1.88 -1.44 17.42
C ILE A 377 -1.49 -2.15 18.71
N VAL A 378 -2.45 -2.80 19.33
CA VAL A 378 -2.24 -3.66 20.50
C VAL A 378 -2.00 -5.07 19.99
N VAL A 379 -0.83 -5.63 20.29
CA VAL A 379 -0.48 -7.01 19.96
C VAL A 379 -0.74 -7.88 21.16
N GLN A 380 -1.59 -8.89 21.00
CA GLN A 380 -1.95 -9.86 22.02
C GLN A 380 -1.58 -11.25 21.55
N ILE A 381 -0.96 -12.03 22.42
CA ILE A 381 -0.75 -13.46 22.19
C ILE A 381 -1.72 -14.20 23.10
N GLU A 382 -2.52 -15.06 22.50
CA GLU A 382 -3.65 -15.70 23.17
C GLU A 382 -3.67 -17.21 22.93
N ASP A 383 -4.09 -17.98 23.94
CA ASP A 383 -4.29 -19.42 23.81
C ASP A 383 -5.64 -19.73 23.15
N VAL A 384 -5.66 -19.60 21.82
CA VAL A 384 -6.85 -19.76 20.98
C VAL A 384 -6.54 -20.62 19.75
N PRO A 385 -7.54 -21.31 19.15
CA PRO A 385 -7.35 -21.93 17.85
C PRO A 385 -7.22 -20.87 16.73
N GLY A 386 -6.74 -21.30 15.56
CA GLY A 386 -6.47 -20.40 14.42
C GLY A 386 -5.03 -19.89 14.42
N ALA A 387 -4.72 -18.95 13.52
CA ALA A 387 -3.37 -18.41 13.35
C ALA A 387 -3.24 -17.00 13.97
N ALA A 388 -3.99 -16.05 13.44
CA ALA A 388 -4.11 -14.69 13.95
C ALA A 388 -5.45 -14.09 13.54
N TRP A 389 -5.72 -12.90 14.07
CA TRP A 389 -6.84 -12.06 13.71
C TRP A 389 -6.52 -10.61 13.99
N ILE A 390 -7.23 -9.70 13.34
CA ILE A 390 -7.17 -8.28 13.66
C ILE A 390 -8.56 -7.66 13.71
N SER A 391 -8.81 -6.84 14.73
CA SER A 391 -10.09 -6.14 14.91
C SER A 391 -9.87 -4.79 15.61
N GLY A 392 -10.95 -4.09 15.94
CA GLY A 392 -10.90 -2.78 16.60
C GLY A 392 -11.40 -1.65 15.71
N ASP A 393 -11.33 -0.43 16.23
CA ASP A 393 -11.85 0.77 15.59
C ASP A 393 -10.80 1.45 14.68
N ASN A 394 -11.04 2.70 14.32
CA ASN A 394 -10.17 3.47 13.42
C ASN A 394 -8.90 3.98 14.08
N GLU A 395 -8.88 4.12 15.41
CA GLU A 395 -7.73 4.63 16.16
C GLU A 395 -6.93 3.50 16.77
N VAL A 396 -7.59 2.46 17.28
CA VAL A 396 -6.97 1.35 17.99
C VAL A 396 -7.37 0.03 17.33
N LYS A 397 -6.36 -0.67 16.81
CA LYS A 397 -6.49 -2.06 16.35
C LYS A 397 -5.92 -3.02 17.37
N THR A 398 -6.51 -4.19 17.50
CA THR A 398 -5.96 -5.32 18.25
C THR A 398 -5.59 -6.43 17.27
N LEU A 399 -4.30 -6.78 17.24
CA LEU A 399 -3.74 -7.92 16.53
C LEU A 399 -3.61 -9.08 17.52
N GLY A 400 -4.46 -10.09 17.41
CA GLY A 400 -4.37 -11.32 18.17
C GLY A 400 -3.56 -12.37 17.42
N ILE A 401 -2.64 -13.04 18.11
CA ILE A 401 -1.82 -14.13 17.57
C ILE A 401 -2.03 -15.38 18.44
N SER A 402 -2.34 -16.51 17.79
CA SER A 402 -2.53 -17.78 18.48
C SER A 402 -1.21 -18.32 18.99
N SER A 403 -1.13 -18.59 20.29
CA SER A 403 0.00 -19.32 20.85
C SER A 403 0.04 -20.80 20.48
N GLN A 404 -1.10 -21.40 20.11
CA GLN A 404 -1.16 -22.78 19.64
C GLN A 404 -0.49 -22.91 18.26
N HIS A 405 -0.79 -21.96 17.35
CA HIS A 405 -0.08 -21.81 16.07
C HIS A 405 1.41 -21.53 16.30
N LEU A 406 1.68 -20.62 17.25
CA LEU A 406 2.95 -20.37 17.93
C LEU A 406 3.81 -21.63 18.10
N ALA A 407 3.32 -22.48 19.00
CA ALA A 407 3.97 -23.70 19.43
C ALA A 407 4.07 -24.74 18.31
N TYR A 408 3.03 -24.88 17.50
CA TYR A 408 3.04 -25.79 16.35
C TYR A 408 4.16 -25.43 15.38
N PHE A 409 4.28 -24.16 14.97
CA PHE A 409 5.30 -23.73 14.03
C PHE A 409 6.72 -23.79 14.63
N ALA A 410 6.86 -23.45 15.91
CA ALA A 410 8.13 -23.58 16.63
C ALA A 410 8.65 -25.03 16.66
N ALA A 411 7.74 -26.01 16.70
CA ALA A 411 8.08 -27.43 16.72
C ALA A 411 8.28 -28.05 15.33
N ASN A 412 7.68 -27.48 14.27
CA ASN A 412 7.56 -28.14 12.96
C ASN A 412 8.21 -27.39 11.79
N THR A 413 8.71 -26.17 11.96
CA THR A 413 9.23 -25.37 10.82
C THR A 413 10.69 -25.00 10.93
N SER A 414 11.26 -24.64 9.77
CA SER A 414 12.64 -24.15 9.65
C SER A 414 12.80 -22.66 10.00
N SER A 415 11.73 -21.86 10.12
CA SER A 415 11.80 -20.47 10.61
C SER A 415 10.45 -19.95 11.12
N LEU A 416 10.25 -19.98 12.45
CA LEU A 416 9.10 -19.34 13.11
C LEU A 416 9.02 -17.83 12.80
N ARG A 417 10.16 -17.15 12.64
CA ARG A 417 10.21 -15.72 12.28
C ARG A 417 9.56 -15.46 10.92
N ASP A 418 9.83 -16.31 9.94
CA ASP A 418 9.28 -16.12 8.59
C ASP A 418 7.75 -16.31 8.60
N GLU A 419 7.23 -17.25 9.38
CA GLU A 419 5.77 -17.43 9.54
C GLU A 419 5.13 -16.19 10.18
N ILE A 420 5.69 -15.69 11.29
CA ILE A 420 5.13 -14.51 11.97
C ILE A 420 5.14 -13.31 11.04
N ILE A 421 6.23 -13.07 10.29
CA ILE A 421 6.29 -11.95 9.34
C ILE A 421 5.24 -12.12 8.23
N GLY A 422 5.08 -13.32 7.68
CA GLY A 422 4.04 -13.61 6.68
C GLY A 422 2.62 -13.32 7.20
N MET A 423 2.35 -13.72 8.45
CA MET A 423 1.10 -13.44 9.13
C MET A 423 0.90 -11.94 9.37
N LEU A 424 1.94 -11.21 9.77
CA LEU A 424 1.89 -9.75 9.94
C LEU A 424 1.56 -9.03 8.63
N TYR A 425 2.12 -9.42 7.48
CA TYR A 425 1.73 -8.83 6.19
C TYR A 425 0.24 -9.04 5.87
N HIS A 426 -0.32 -10.20 6.23
CA HIS A 426 -1.73 -10.51 6.02
C HIS A 426 -2.63 -9.70 6.96
N GLU A 427 -2.40 -9.80 8.28
CA GLU A 427 -3.26 -9.15 9.28
C GLU A 427 -3.16 -7.62 9.22
N LEU A 428 -1.96 -7.05 9.07
CA LEU A 428 -1.83 -5.61 8.89
C LEU A 428 -2.46 -5.14 7.57
N GLY A 429 -2.58 -6.03 6.57
CA GLY A 429 -3.39 -5.79 5.38
C GLY A 429 -4.84 -5.47 5.72
N HIS A 430 -5.49 -6.32 6.52
CA HIS A 430 -6.86 -6.11 6.99
C HIS A 430 -7.04 -4.83 7.81
N ALA A 431 -6.01 -4.38 8.53
CA ALA A 431 -6.07 -3.12 9.28
C ALA A 431 -6.22 -1.88 8.39
N TYR A 432 -5.68 -1.92 7.17
CA TYR A 432 -5.58 -0.74 6.31
C TYR A 432 -6.32 -0.84 4.99
N GLN A 433 -6.57 -2.04 4.46
CA GLN A 433 -7.15 -2.20 3.13
C GLN A 433 -8.55 -1.56 2.99
N TYR A 434 -8.84 -1.09 1.77
CA TYR A 434 -10.18 -0.64 1.38
C TYR A 434 -11.11 -1.77 0.95
N SER A 435 -10.52 -2.82 0.36
CA SER A 435 -11.15 -3.67 -0.64
C SER A 435 -12.52 -4.25 -0.24
N ASN A 436 -13.55 -3.85 -0.98
CA ASN A 436 -14.81 -4.57 -1.09
C ASN A 436 -14.77 -5.66 -2.19
N PHE A 437 -13.60 -6.02 -2.72
CA PHE A 437 -13.45 -7.05 -3.75
C PHE A 437 -13.41 -8.46 -3.14
N ASP A 438 -12.27 -8.81 -2.54
CA ASP A 438 -12.01 -10.07 -1.85
C ASP A 438 -10.93 -9.78 -0.80
N VAL A 439 -11.38 -9.56 0.43
CA VAL A 439 -10.56 -9.07 1.55
C VAL A 439 -9.41 -10.02 1.87
N GLU A 440 -9.67 -11.32 1.84
CA GLU A 440 -8.67 -12.35 2.11
C GLU A 440 -7.66 -12.45 0.97
N ALA A 441 -8.12 -12.40 -0.28
CA ALA A 441 -7.22 -12.48 -1.42
C ALA A 441 -6.29 -11.26 -1.52
N VAL A 442 -6.75 -10.06 -1.15
CA VAL A 442 -5.91 -8.85 -1.10
C VAL A 442 -4.89 -8.97 0.04
N ALA A 443 -5.32 -9.32 1.25
CA ALA A 443 -4.42 -9.54 2.38
C ALA A 443 -3.36 -10.62 2.08
N ASP A 444 -3.75 -11.74 1.47
CA ASP A 444 -2.82 -12.78 1.04
C ASP A 444 -1.84 -12.30 -0.03
N SER A 445 -2.30 -11.44 -0.95
CA SER A 445 -1.43 -10.90 -2.00
C SER A 445 -0.29 -10.05 -1.41
N LEU A 446 -0.47 -9.44 -0.22
CA LEU A 446 0.58 -8.69 0.47
C LEU A 446 1.70 -9.60 0.97
N ARG A 447 1.37 -10.68 1.69
CA ARG A 447 2.37 -11.67 2.13
C ARG A 447 3.05 -12.35 0.93
N PHE A 448 2.34 -12.52 -0.19
CA PHE A 448 2.90 -13.09 -1.43
C PHE A 448 3.84 -12.10 -2.13
N ALA A 449 3.49 -10.82 -2.15
CA ALA A 449 4.34 -9.76 -2.70
C ALA A 449 5.63 -9.58 -1.89
N ALA A 450 5.59 -9.80 -0.57
CA ALA A 450 6.78 -9.83 0.28
C ALA A 450 7.54 -11.16 0.26
N GLY A 451 7.02 -12.17 -0.45
CA GLY A 451 7.64 -13.49 -0.63
C GLY A 451 7.61 -14.39 0.61
N TYR A 452 6.60 -14.25 1.47
CA TYR A 452 6.34 -15.13 2.63
C TYR A 452 5.29 -16.20 2.32
N HIS A 453 5.19 -16.62 1.06
CA HIS A 453 4.41 -17.78 0.63
C HIS A 453 5.07 -18.46 -0.57
N ASN A 454 5.08 -19.80 -0.58
CA ASN A 454 5.56 -20.53 -1.74
C ASN A 454 4.50 -20.54 -2.84
N ARG A 455 4.77 -19.84 -3.94
CA ARG A 455 3.89 -19.74 -5.11
C ARG A 455 4.21 -20.75 -6.21
N TYR A 456 5.27 -21.53 -6.05
CA TYR A 456 5.75 -22.48 -7.05
C TYR A 456 5.32 -23.91 -6.70
N GLY A 457 4.99 -24.69 -7.72
CA GLY A 457 4.45 -26.05 -7.55
C GLY A 457 2.92 -26.12 -7.49
N ILE A 458 2.22 -25.03 -7.85
CA ILE A 458 0.77 -25.03 -8.03
C ILE A 458 0.41 -25.70 -9.37
N SER A 459 -0.49 -26.67 -9.33
CA SER A 459 -0.97 -27.38 -10.53
C SER A 459 -2.12 -26.62 -11.21
N PRO A 460 -2.26 -26.73 -12.55
CA PRO A 460 -3.41 -26.16 -13.24
C PRO A 460 -4.75 -26.75 -12.77
N GLY A 461 -5.79 -25.93 -12.77
CA GLY A 461 -7.17 -26.29 -12.40
C GLY A 461 -7.93 -25.15 -11.72
N GLY A 462 -9.24 -25.38 -11.52
CA GLY A 462 -10.12 -24.48 -10.77
C GLY A 462 -10.52 -23.20 -11.51
N ALA A 463 -10.99 -22.22 -10.73
CA ALA A 463 -11.38 -20.89 -11.21
C ALA A 463 -10.69 -19.79 -10.40
N TRP A 464 -10.57 -18.61 -10.99
CA TRP A 464 -9.86 -17.49 -10.40
C TRP A 464 -10.39 -17.05 -9.03
N TYR A 465 -11.68 -17.30 -8.74
CA TYR A 465 -12.37 -16.87 -7.52
C TYR A 465 -12.52 -17.97 -6.46
N ASN A 466 -12.00 -19.18 -6.69
CA ASN A 466 -12.10 -20.28 -5.71
C ASN A 466 -10.80 -21.06 -5.50
N THR A 467 -9.80 -20.86 -6.35
CA THR A 467 -8.55 -21.63 -6.32
C THR A 467 -7.36 -20.68 -6.48
N GLY A 468 -6.69 -20.35 -5.38
CA GLY A 468 -5.42 -19.60 -5.41
C GLY A 468 -5.54 -18.17 -5.95
N THR A 469 -6.62 -17.45 -5.61
CA THR A 469 -6.89 -16.08 -6.07
C THR A 469 -5.71 -15.14 -5.81
N ALA A 470 -5.07 -15.20 -4.64
CA ALA A 470 -3.88 -14.39 -4.33
C ALA A 470 -2.66 -14.73 -5.21
N ASN A 471 -2.48 -16.00 -5.59
CA ASN A 471 -1.41 -16.39 -6.54
C ASN A 471 -1.66 -15.79 -7.92
N PHE A 472 -2.92 -15.77 -8.35
CA PHE A 472 -3.32 -15.16 -9.61
C PHE A 472 -3.18 -13.64 -9.61
N ILE A 473 -3.65 -12.97 -8.56
CA ILE A 473 -3.45 -11.52 -8.35
C ILE A 473 -1.95 -11.20 -8.41
N ARG A 474 -1.14 -11.98 -7.69
CA ARG A 474 0.31 -11.78 -7.69
C ARG A 474 0.96 -12.06 -9.05
N TRP A 475 0.47 -13.04 -9.82
CA TRP A 475 0.95 -13.26 -11.18
C TRP A 475 0.62 -12.09 -12.12
N ILE A 476 -0.56 -11.46 -11.97
CA ILE A 476 -0.92 -10.25 -12.72
C ILE A 476 0.01 -9.09 -12.34
N GLU A 477 0.24 -8.89 -11.04
CA GLU A 477 1.21 -7.90 -10.51
C GLU A 477 2.60 -8.07 -11.15
N ASP A 478 3.06 -9.33 -11.27
CA ASP A 478 4.38 -9.69 -11.78
C ASP A 478 4.51 -9.56 -13.31
N THR A 479 3.43 -9.78 -14.07
CA THR A 479 3.55 -10.07 -15.53
C THR A 479 2.63 -9.24 -16.43
N LYS A 480 1.66 -8.50 -15.88
CA LYS A 480 0.65 -7.78 -16.67
C LYS A 480 0.50 -6.33 -16.25
N TYR A 481 0.47 -6.06 -14.96
CA TYR A 481 0.23 -4.72 -14.45
C TYR A 481 0.90 -4.52 -13.08
N ARG A 482 1.99 -3.74 -13.04
CA ARG A 482 2.66 -3.39 -11.79
C ARG A 482 1.78 -2.44 -10.97
N GLY A 483 1.57 -2.75 -9.69
CA GLY A 483 0.61 -2.04 -8.84
C GLY A 483 -0.84 -2.52 -9.01
N PHE A 484 -1.05 -3.75 -9.47
CA PHE A 484 -2.37 -4.37 -9.58
C PHE A 484 -3.02 -4.60 -8.21
N ILE A 485 -2.25 -5.02 -7.20
CA ILE A 485 -2.74 -5.18 -5.81
C ILE A 485 -3.28 -3.84 -5.30
N ARG A 486 -2.51 -2.76 -5.50
CA ARG A 486 -2.91 -1.38 -5.17
C ARG A 486 -4.19 -0.98 -5.89
N ALA A 487 -4.24 -1.22 -7.21
CA ALA A 487 -5.37 -0.84 -8.03
C ALA A 487 -6.65 -1.60 -7.63
N LEU A 488 -6.55 -2.89 -7.30
CA LEU A 488 -7.65 -3.69 -6.76
C LEU A 488 -8.10 -3.17 -5.39
N ASN A 489 -7.16 -2.89 -4.49
CA ASN A 489 -7.44 -2.33 -3.17
C ASN A 489 -8.25 -1.03 -3.27
N ALA A 490 -7.89 -0.15 -4.21
CA ALA A 490 -8.58 1.13 -4.43
C ALA A 490 -9.99 1.00 -5.07
N THR A 491 -10.45 -0.21 -5.40
CA THR A 491 -11.77 -0.39 -5.99
C THR A 491 -12.88 -0.32 -4.95
N SER A 492 -13.96 0.36 -5.30
CA SER A 492 -15.17 0.46 -4.49
C SER A 492 -16.36 -0.10 -5.27
N SER A 493 -17.10 -1.02 -4.66
CA SER A 493 -18.30 -1.60 -5.26
C SER A 493 -19.40 -0.55 -5.35
N PRO A 494 -20.17 -0.50 -6.46
CA PRO A 494 -21.47 0.15 -6.46
C PRO A 494 -22.36 -0.36 -5.32
N TYR A 495 -23.23 0.52 -4.82
CA TYR A 495 -24.19 0.15 -3.79
C TYR A 495 -25.34 -0.69 -4.38
N GLY A 496 -25.87 -1.61 -3.57
CA GLY A 496 -27.11 -2.35 -3.89
C GLY A 496 -26.97 -3.44 -4.96
N LEU A 497 -25.75 -3.93 -5.22
CA LEU A 497 -25.56 -5.06 -6.14
C LEU A 497 -26.05 -6.36 -5.52
N ASP A 498 -26.79 -7.16 -6.30
CA ASP A 498 -27.02 -8.56 -5.95
C ASP A 498 -25.75 -9.41 -6.15
N ALA A 499 -25.78 -10.69 -5.73
CA ALA A 499 -24.61 -11.56 -5.80
C ALA A 499 -24.05 -11.75 -7.23
N ASN A 500 -24.91 -11.80 -8.25
CA ASN A 500 -24.49 -11.99 -9.64
C ASN A 500 -23.90 -10.69 -10.21
N GLN A 501 -24.52 -9.55 -9.91
CA GLN A 501 -24.02 -8.24 -10.28
C GLN A 501 -22.69 -7.93 -9.61
N PHE A 502 -22.53 -8.31 -8.34
CA PHE A 502 -21.28 -8.16 -7.61
C PHE A 502 -20.18 -9.03 -8.20
N GLN A 503 -20.48 -10.28 -8.57
CA GLN A 503 -19.54 -11.14 -9.28
C GLN A 503 -19.13 -10.53 -10.63
N ALA A 504 -20.08 -10.05 -11.44
CA ALA A 504 -19.79 -9.38 -12.70
C ALA A 504 -18.98 -8.08 -12.50
N TRP A 505 -19.24 -7.33 -11.43
CA TRP A 505 -18.45 -6.17 -11.06
C TRP A 505 -17.00 -6.56 -10.76
N LYS A 506 -16.77 -7.62 -9.97
CA LYS A 506 -15.42 -8.14 -9.70
C LYS A 506 -14.69 -8.49 -11.00
N GLU A 507 -15.34 -9.22 -11.90
CA GLU A 507 -14.76 -9.59 -13.21
C GLU A 507 -14.40 -8.34 -14.04
N SER A 508 -15.24 -7.31 -14.00
CA SER A 508 -14.99 -6.05 -14.71
C SER A 508 -13.76 -5.30 -14.19
N ARG A 509 -13.34 -5.51 -12.93
CA ARG A 509 -12.17 -4.82 -12.35
C ARG A 509 -10.90 -5.21 -13.06
N PHE A 510 -10.70 -6.50 -13.35
CA PHE A 510 -9.56 -7.00 -14.11
C PHE A 510 -9.45 -6.32 -15.47
N LEU A 511 -10.55 -6.23 -16.22
CA LEU A 511 -10.58 -5.55 -17.51
C LEU A 511 -10.28 -4.06 -17.38
N SER A 512 -10.90 -3.38 -16.41
CA SER A 512 -10.72 -1.93 -16.24
C SER A 512 -9.30 -1.53 -15.82
N ILE A 513 -8.60 -2.41 -15.09
CA ILE A 513 -7.25 -2.13 -14.58
C ILE A 513 -6.20 -2.56 -15.60
N THR A 514 -6.32 -3.77 -16.15
CA THR A 514 -5.29 -4.38 -17.00
C THR A 514 -5.52 -4.19 -18.49
N GLY A 515 -6.74 -3.82 -18.90
CA GLY A 515 -7.17 -3.85 -20.30
C GLY A 515 -7.48 -5.25 -20.84
N ILE A 516 -7.42 -6.30 -20.00
CA ILE A 516 -7.64 -7.71 -20.38
C ILE A 516 -8.73 -8.31 -19.48
N ASP A 517 -9.67 -9.05 -20.06
CA ASP A 517 -10.71 -9.72 -19.28
C ASP A 517 -10.14 -10.85 -18.40
N VAL A 518 -10.82 -11.11 -17.28
CA VAL A 518 -10.34 -12.05 -16.26
C VAL A 518 -10.21 -13.49 -16.78
N ASN A 519 -11.04 -13.92 -17.74
CA ASN A 519 -10.98 -15.28 -18.26
C ASN A 519 -9.76 -15.47 -19.16
N THR A 520 -9.45 -14.48 -19.99
CA THR A 520 -8.20 -14.44 -20.77
C THR A 520 -6.98 -14.44 -19.85
N LEU A 521 -6.97 -13.59 -18.81
CA LEU A 521 -5.89 -13.56 -17.82
C LEU A 521 -5.73 -14.90 -17.09
N TRP A 522 -6.85 -15.51 -16.66
CA TRP A 522 -6.84 -16.79 -15.97
C TRP A 522 -6.26 -17.90 -16.85
N ASN A 523 -6.68 -17.97 -18.12
CA ASN A 523 -6.13 -18.93 -19.07
C ASN A 523 -4.62 -18.77 -19.27
N GLN A 524 -4.13 -17.53 -19.34
CA GLN A 524 -2.69 -17.25 -19.43
C GLN A 524 -1.94 -17.66 -18.15
N TYR A 525 -2.53 -17.40 -16.98
CA TYR A 525 -1.96 -17.84 -15.70
C TYR A 525 -1.87 -19.37 -15.64
N GLN A 526 -2.93 -20.09 -16.00
CA GLN A 526 -2.96 -21.55 -16.03
C GLN A 526 -1.89 -22.14 -16.95
N GLN A 527 -1.67 -21.54 -18.13
CA GLN A 527 -0.56 -21.93 -19.03
C GLN A 527 0.83 -21.65 -18.43
N SER A 528 0.97 -20.61 -17.60
CA SER A 528 2.23 -20.32 -16.93
C SER A 528 2.60 -21.37 -15.88
N LEU A 529 1.60 -22.08 -15.32
CA LEU A 529 1.81 -23.15 -14.34
C LEU A 529 2.33 -24.45 -14.99
N THR A 530 1.98 -24.72 -16.25
CA THR A 530 2.45 -25.91 -16.99
C THR A 530 3.86 -25.77 -17.55
N SER A 531 4.40 -24.56 -17.56
CA SER A 531 5.63 -24.20 -18.27
C SER A 531 6.84 -24.01 -17.35
N ASN A 532 6.70 -24.33 -16.05
CA ASN A 532 7.77 -24.19 -15.05
C ASN A 532 8.49 -25.51 -14.76
#